data_AF-A0A7X5CTS6-F1
#
_entry.id   AF-A0A7X5CTS6-F1
#
_cell.length_a   1.000
_cell.length_b   1.000
_cell.length_c   1.000
_cell.angle_alpha   90.00
_cell.angle_beta   90.00
_cell.angle_gamma   90.00
#
_symmetry.space_group_name_H-M   'P 1'
#
loop_
_entity.id
_entity.type
_entity.pdbx_description
1 polymer ?
#
loop_
_entity_poly.entity_id
_entity_poly.type
_entity_poly.pdbx_seq_one_letter_code
_entity_poly.pdbx_strand_id
1 'polypeptide(L)'
;MYLQSAINDILEQQNKQQILHIKKQLAVMSEEWFYQKWKMVYQKLYFYNRSFQKPIIEKLFSLQMKRYQIIQQEYQKIVQQFEKHTIDVTEALEQLNNILKQYDDEIDLLKKQCVRYNIKNVQL
;
A
#
# COMPACT_ATOMS: atom_id res chain seq x y z
N MET A 1 -29.02 -30.06 21.24
CA MET A 1 -29.35 -29.10 20.17
C MET A 1 -28.98 -27.64 20.48
N TYR A 2 -29.00 -27.17 21.74
CA TYR A 2 -28.66 -25.75 22.06
C TYR A 2 -27.17 -25.38 21.93
N LEU A 3 -26.26 -26.30 22.24
CA LEU A 3 -24.82 -26.02 22.26
C LEU A 3 -24.22 -25.84 20.85
N GLN A 4 -24.67 -26.65 19.88
CA GLN A 4 -24.26 -26.54 18.48
C GLN A 4 -24.74 -25.22 17.85
N SER A 5 -25.94 -24.77 18.21
CA SER A 5 -26.49 -23.49 17.76
C SER A 5 -25.69 -22.31 18.33
N ALA A 6 -25.41 -22.34 19.64
CA ALA A 6 -24.61 -21.30 20.28
C ALA A 6 -23.17 -21.24 19.72
N ILE A 7 -22.55 -22.39 19.43
CA ILE A 7 -21.23 -22.45 18.78
C ILE A 7 -21.30 -21.84 17.38
N ASN A 8 -22.33 -22.16 16.59
CA ASN A 8 -22.51 -21.58 15.25
C ASN A 8 -22.76 -20.07 15.30
N ASP A 9 -23.54 -19.57 16.27
CA ASP A 9 -23.78 -18.14 16.47
C ASP A 9 -22.50 -17.38 16.86
N ILE A 10 -21.67 -17.98 17.72
CA ILE A 10 -20.37 -17.42 18.11
C ILE A 10 -19.42 -17.38 16.91
N LEU A 11 -19.36 -18.46 16.13
CA LEU A 11 -18.54 -18.53 14.91
C LEU A 11 -19.01 -17.52 13.85
N GLU A 12 -20.33 -17.36 13.67
CA GLU A 12 -20.88 -16.33 12.78
C GLU A 12 -20.56 -14.91 13.24
N GLN A 13 -20.64 -14.63 14.54
CA GLN A 13 -20.30 -13.31 15.09
C GLN A 13 -18.82 -13.00 14.94
N GLN A 14 -17.94 -13.97 15.19
CA GLN A 14 -16.50 -13.81 14.98
C GLN A 14 -16.17 -13.58 13.50
N ASN A 15 -16.78 -14.34 12.59
CA ASN A 15 -16.63 -14.12 11.14
C ASN A 15 -17.13 -12.73 10.72
N LYS A 16 -18.29 -12.29 11.23
CA LYS A 16 -18.82 -10.94 10.94
C LYS A 16 -17.88 -9.83 11.42
N GLN A 17 -17.26 -10.00 12.59
CA GLN A 17 -16.29 -9.03 13.12
C GLN A 17 -14.97 -9.03 12.34
N GLN A 18 -14.44 -10.20 11.96
CA GLN A 18 -13.26 -10.30 11.11
C GLN A 18 -13.49 -9.68 9.73
N ILE A 19 -14.61 -9.99 9.08
CA ILE A 19 -15.00 -9.40 7.79
C ILE A 19 -15.11 -7.87 7.91
N LEU A 20 -15.69 -7.35 8.98
CA LEU A 20 -15.79 -5.91 9.21
C LEU A 20 -14.41 -5.26 9.43
N HIS A 21 -13.52 -5.92 10.17
CA HIS A 21 -12.17 -5.44 10.41
C HIS A 21 -11.35 -5.40 9.10
N ILE A 22 -11.42 -6.47 8.31
CA ILE A 22 -10.82 -6.56 6.98
C ILE A 22 -11.37 -5.45 6.06
N LYS A 23 -12.70 -5.27 6.02
CA LYS A 23 -13.32 -4.19 5.24
C LYS A 23 -12.83 -2.81 5.67
N LYS A 24 -12.62 -2.57 6.97
CA LYS A 24 -12.04 -1.31 7.46
C LYS A 24 -10.58 -1.14 7.03
N GLN A 25 -9.76 -2.19 7.12
CA GLN A 25 -8.37 -2.16 6.65
C GLN A 25 -8.30 -1.89 5.14
N LEU A 26 -9.19 -2.52 4.36
CA LEU A 26 -9.29 -2.31 2.92
C LEU A 26 -9.76 -0.88 2.59
N ALA A 27 -10.76 -0.35 3.31
CA ALA A 27 -11.28 1.01 3.09
C ALA A 27 -10.25 2.13 3.33
N VAL A 28 -9.26 1.91 4.21
CA VAL A 28 -8.14 2.86 4.44
C VAL A 28 -7.26 3.01 3.18
N MET A 29 -7.27 2.02 2.28
CA MET A 29 -6.54 2.00 1.00
C MET A 29 -7.50 2.12 -0.20
N SER A 30 -8.54 2.94 -0.08
CA SER A 30 -9.51 3.14 -1.15
C SER A 30 -8.86 3.59 -2.48
N GLU A 31 -9.53 3.32 -3.61
CA GLU A 31 -9.08 3.79 -4.93
C GLU A 31 -8.86 5.30 -4.97
N GLU A 32 -9.66 6.06 -4.22
CA GLU A 32 -9.53 7.49 -4.09
C GLU A 32 -8.26 7.89 -3.33
N TRP A 33 -7.94 7.21 -2.22
CA TRP A 33 -6.68 7.41 -1.51
C TRP A 33 -5.48 7.11 -2.42
N PHE A 34 -5.54 6.01 -3.16
CA PHE A 34 -4.51 5.64 -4.13
C PHE A 34 -4.33 6.71 -5.20
N TYR A 35 -5.43 7.15 -5.83
CA TYR A 35 -5.40 8.17 -6.89
C TYR A 35 -4.78 9.48 -6.41
N GLN A 36 -5.12 9.93 -5.19
CA GLN A 36 -4.54 11.14 -4.60
C GLN A 36 -3.02 11.01 -4.39
N LYS A 37 -2.56 9.89 -3.83
CA LYS A 37 -1.12 9.65 -3.62
C LYS A 37 -0.36 9.51 -4.93
N TRP A 38 -0.91 8.76 -5.89
CA TRP A 38 -0.34 8.57 -7.21
C TRP A 38 -0.21 9.88 -7.98
N LYS A 39 -1.28 10.71 -7.99
CA LYS A 39 -1.29 12.02 -8.65
C LYS A 39 -0.21 12.95 -8.09
N MET A 40 -0.05 12.98 -6.77
CA MET A 40 0.97 13.80 -6.12
C MET A 40 2.39 13.37 -6.52
N VAL A 41 2.68 12.06 -6.50
CA VAL A 41 4.00 11.53 -6.91
C VAL A 41 4.27 11.80 -8.38
N TYR A 42 3.28 11.59 -9.24
CA TYR A 42 3.39 11.84 -10.68
C TYR A 42 3.67 13.31 -11.00
N GLN A 43 2.97 14.24 -10.36
CA GLN A 43 3.18 15.68 -10.53
C GLN A 43 4.61 16.08 -10.13
N LYS A 44 5.13 15.52 -9.03
CA LYS A 44 6.50 15.77 -8.59
C LYS A 44 7.51 15.18 -9.56
N LEU A 45 7.33 13.93 -10.00
CA LEU A 45 8.19 13.30 -11.01
C LEU A 45 8.25 14.16 -12.29
N TYR A 46 7.09 14.61 -12.77
CA TYR A 46 6.99 15.45 -13.96
C TYR A 46 7.71 16.79 -13.80
N PHE A 47 7.55 17.45 -12.65
CA PHE A 47 8.25 18.69 -12.33
C PHE A 47 9.78 18.50 -12.35
N TYR A 48 10.28 17.46 -11.70
CA TYR A 48 11.72 17.20 -11.61
C TYR A 48 12.32 16.74 -12.94
N ASN A 49 11.57 15.99 -13.76
CA ASN A 49 12.00 15.62 -15.11
C ASN A 49 12.12 16.83 -16.04
N ARG A 50 11.23 17.83 -15.90
CA ARG A 50 11.33 19.08 -16.68
C ARG A 50 12.44 20.02 -16.20
N SER A 51 12.83 19.96 -14.94
CA SER A 51 13.75 20.93 -14.32
C SER A 51 15.24 20.60 -14.52
N PHE A 52 15.57 19.40 -15.02
CA PHE A 52 16.91 18.85 -15.21
C PHE A 52 17.81 18.79 -13.94
N GLN A 53 18.60 17.71 -13.88
CA GLN A 53 19.84 17.51 -13.10
C GLN A 53 19.83 16.79 -11.76
N LYS A 54 18.83 15.96 -11.37
CA LYS A 54 19.04 15.05 -10.22
C LYS A 54 18.51 13.64 -10.50
N PRO A 55 19.32 12.77 -11.15
CA PRO A 55 18.97 11.36 -11.39
C PRO A 55 18.50 10.63 -10.13
N ILE A 56 18.99 11.04 -8.96
CA ILE A 56 18.58 10.51 -7.66
C ILE A 56 17.13 10.90 -7.31
N ILE A 57 16.67 12.10 -7.67
CA ILE A 57 15.27 12.52 -7.47
C ILE A 57 14.34 11.76 -8.43
N GLU A 58 14.70 11.66 -9.70
CA GLU A 58 13.93 10.88 -10.67
C GLU A 58 13.81 9.42 -10.24
N LYS A 59 14.93 8.83 -9.78
CA LYS A 59 14.95 7.47 -9.21
C LYS A 59 14.05 7.37 -7.99
N LEU A 60 14.08 8.34 -7.07
CA LEU A 60 13.23 8.38 -5.88
C LEU A 60 11.73 8.37 -6.21
N PHE A 61 11.28 9.28 -7.09
CA PHE A 61 9.88 9.37 -7.45
C PHE A 61 9.43 8.19 -8.34
N SER A 62 10.31 7.67 -9.19
CA SER A 62 10.06 6.45 -9.95
C SER A 62 9.89 5.23 -9.03
N LEU A 63 10.69 5.14 -7.97
CA LEU A 63 10.56 4.06 -6.99
C LEU A 63 9.25 4.15 -6.22
N GLN A 64 8.84 5.36 -5.83
CA GLN A 64 7.55 5.57 -5.20
C GLN A 64 6.39 5.23 -6.12
N MET A 65 6.50 5.58 -7.41
CA MET A 65 5.48 5.26 -8.39
C MET A 65 5.31 3.74 -8.52
N LYS A 66 6.41 2.99 -8.61
CA LYS A 66 6.41 1.53 -8.62
C LYS A 66 5.81 0.94 -7.35
N ARG A 67 6.16 1.50 -6.17
CA ARG A 67 5.58 1.11 -4.89
C ARG A 67 4.06 1.25 -4.89
N TYR A 68 3.55 2.40 -5.33
CA TYR A 68 2.11 2.62 -5.44
C TYR A 68 1.47 1.65 -6.44
N GLN A 69 2.07 1.42 -7.62
CA GLN A 69 1.54 0.45 -8.58
C GLN A 69 1.42 -0.97 -8.00
N ILE A 70 2.42 -1.42 -7.24
CA ILE A 70 2.37 -2.72 -6.55
C ILE A 70 1.27 -2.74 -5.50
N ILE A 71 1.16 -1.69 -4.69
CA ILE A 71 0.05 -1.53 -3.73
C ILE A 71 -1.29 -1.74 -4.44
N GLN A 72 -1.53 -1.06 -5.55
CA GLN A 72 -2.79 -1.15 -6.27
C GLN A 72 -3.05 -2.56 -6.82
N GLN A 73 -2.05 -3.16 -7.46
CA GLN A 73 -2.18 -4.49 -8.07
C GLN A 73 -2.43 -5.58 -7.02
N GLU A 74 -1.64 -5.59 -5.95
CA GLU A 74 -1.78 -6.60 -4.89
C GLU A 74 -3.07 -6.38 -4.09
N TYR A 75 -3.44 -5.13 -3.84
CA TYR A 75 -4.72 -4.82 -3.22
C TYR A 75 -5.91 -5.31 -4.06
N GLN A 76 -5.90 -5.07 -5.37
CA GLN A 76 -6.95 -5.57 -6.28
C GLN A 76 -7.03 -7.10 -6.27
N LYS A 77 -5.89 -7.80 -6.23
CA LYS A 77 -5.85 -9.26 -6.10
C LYS A 77 -6.45 -9.73 -4.78
N ILE A 78 -6.05 -9.11 -3.66
CA ILE A 78 -6.56 -9.43 -2.31
C ILE A 78 -8.07 -9.26 -2.27
N VAL A 79 -8.61 -8.16 -2.81
CA VAL A 79 -10.06 -7.92 -2.86
C VAL A 79 -10.78 -8.99 -3.68
N GLN A 80 -10.30 -9.29 -4.90
CA GLN A 80 -10.89 -10.32 -5.76
C GLN A 80 -10.84 -11.73 -5.14
N GLN A 81 -9.77 -12.03 -4.41
CA GLN A 81 -9.58 -13.32 -3.74
C GLN A 81 -10.39 -13.43 -2.44
N PHE A 82 -10.57 -12.31 -1.73
CA PHE A 82 -11.45 -12.23 -0.56
C PHE A 82 -12.92 -12.41 -0.94
N GLU A 83 -13.37 -11.77 -2.03
CA GLU A 83 -14.73 -11.94 -2.57
C GLU A 83 -15.04 -13.40 -2.94
N LYS A 84 -14.02 -14.16 -3.34
CA LYS A 84 -14.12 -15.60 -3.64
C LYS A 84 -13.93 -16.50 -2.41
N HIS A 85 -13.66 -15.93 -1.24
CA HIS A 85 -13.32 -16.63 0.00
C HIS A 85 -12.14 -17.61 -0.13
N THR A 86 -11.17 -17.30 -1.01
CA THR A 86 -10.07 -18.21 -1.34
C THR A 86 -8.76 -17.93 -0.60
N ILE A 87 -8.69 -16.90 0.25
CA ILE A 87 -7.45 -16.51 0.93
C ILE A 87 -7.66 -16.15 2.40
N ASP A 88 -6.58 -16.27 3.18
CA ASP A 88 -6.41 -15.52 4.42
C ASP A 88 -5.92 -14.09 4.08
N VAL A 89 -6.80 -13.12 4.29
CA VAL A 89 -6.50 -11.71 4.00
C VAL A 89 -5.40 -11.16 4.92
N THR A 90 -5.28 -11.70 6.13
CA THR A 90 -4.27 -11.27 7.10
C THR A 90 -2.88 -11.61 6.60
N GLU A 91 -2.69 -12.85 6.15
CA GLU A 91 -1.42 -13.33 5.59
C GLU A 91 -1.08 -12.56 4.30
N ALA A 92 -2.06 -12.33 3.42
CA ALA A 92 -1.83 -11.59 2.19
C ALA A 92 -1.46 -10.11 2.41
N LEU A 93 -2.05 -9.46 3.41
CA LEU A 93 -1.67 -8.10 3.82
C LEU A 93 -0.27 -8.05 4.47
N GLU A 94 0.12 -9.07 5.23
CA GLU A 94 1.49 -9.20 5.75
C GLU A 94 2.51 -9.40 4.63
N GLN A 95 2.21 -10.23 3.64
CA GLN A 95 3.05 -10.40 2.45
C GLN A 95 3.20 -9.09 1.68
N LEU A 96 2.11 -8.34 1.49
CA LEU A 96 2.15 -7.01 0.90
C LEU A 96 3.05 -6.07 1.72
N ASN A 97 2.88 -6.01 3.04
CA ASN A 97 3.74 -5.19 3.91
C ASN A 97 5.22 -5.55 3.80
N ASN A 98 5.56 -6.83 3.71
CA ASN A 98 6.94 -7.28 3.53
C ASN A 98 7.54 -6.81 2.20
N ILE A 99 6.75 -6.85 1.11
CA ILE A 99 7.15 -6.30 -0.18
C ILE A 99 7.36 -4.78 -0.07
N LEU A 100 6.43 -4.06 0.56
CA LEU A 100 6.52 -2.60 0.70
C LEU A 100 7.72 -2.15 1.55
N LYS A 101 8.12 -2.95 2.52
CA LYS A 101 9.29 -2.66 3.37
C LYS A 101 10.58 -2.54 2.56
N GLN A 102 10.76 -3.37 1.52
CA GLN A 102 11.92 -3.29 0.63
C GLN A 102 11.98 -1.94 -0.10
N TYR A 103 10.83 -1.42 -0.52
CA TYR A 103 10.74 -0.09 -1.12
C TYR A 103 10.96 1.02 -0.11
N ASP A 104 10.49 0.87 1.13
CA ASP A 104 10.68 1.86 2.19
C ASP A 104 12.17 2.02 2.52
N ASP A 105 12.92 0.93 2.59
CA ASP A 105 14.37 0.93 2.82
C ASP A 105 15.13 1.62 1.67
N GLU A 106 14.77 1.32 0.41
CA GLU A 106 15.40 1.94 -0.76
C GLU A 106 15.03 3.43 -0.90
N ILE A 107 13.79 3.81 -0.58
CA ILE A 107 13.34 5.21 -0.52
C ILE A 107 14.11 5.97 0.57
N ASP A 108 14.29 5.38 1.76
CA ASP A 108 15.00 6.01 2.87
C ASP A 108 16.49 6.23 2.52
N LEU A 109 17.13 5.25 1.88
CA LEU A 109 18.49 5.38 1.38
C LEU A 109 18.60 6.52 0.37
N LEU A 110 17.69 6.60 -0.60
CA LEU A 110 17.69 7.65 -1.63
C LEU A 110 17.41 9.04 -1.04
N LYS A 111 16.53 9.14 -0.04
CA LYS A 111 16.30 10.39 0.72
C LYS A 111 17.59 10.86 1.41
N LYS A 112 18.30 9.97 2.11
CA LYS A 112 19.57 10.28 2.77
C LYS A 112 20.62 10.76 1.76
N GLN A 113 20.67 10.13 0.58
CA GLN A 113 21.52 10.60 -0.51
C GLN A 113 21.11 12.00 -1.01
N CYS A 114 19.82 12.29 -1.15
CA CYS A 114 19.35 13.63 -1.51
C CYS A 114 19.80 14.70 -0.51
N VAL A 115 19.71 14.43 0.79
CA VAL A 115 20.20 15.33 1.84
C VAL A 115 21.72 15.53 1.72
N ARG A 116 22.48 14.44 1.52
CA ARG A 116 23.95 14.48 1.39
C ARG A 116 24.43 15.30 0.20
N TYR A 117 23.70 15.31 -0.92
CA TYR A 117 24.00 16.13 -2.10
C TYR A 117 23.40 17.54 -2.03
N ASN A 118 23.01 18.00 -0.83
CA ASN A 118 22.44 19.34 -0.57
C ASN A 118 21.26 19.68 -1.50
N ILE A 119 20.47 18.65 -1.83
CA ILE A 119 19.24 18.79 -2.61
C ILE A 119 18.16 19.32 -1.66
N LYS A 120 18.11 20.64 -1.49
CA LYS A 120 17.05 21.30 -0.74
C LYS A 120 15.72 21.17 -1.50
N ASN A 121 14.62 20.96 -0.76
CA ASN A 121 13.23 20.83 -1.23
C ASN A 121 12.76 19.48 -1.81
N VAL A 122 13.35 18.34 -1.42
CA VAL A 122 12.67 17.03 -1.64
C VAL A 122 11.56 16.86 -0.60
N GLN A 123 10.46 17.59 -0.75
CA GLN A 123 9.25 17.38 0.05
C GLN A 123 8.43 16.26 -0.60
N LEU A 124 8.14 15.22 0.18
CA LEU A 124 7.35 14.06 -0.23
C LEU A 124 5.89 14.19 0.20
#